data_AF-M1A6Z1-F1
#
_entry.id   AF-M1A6Z1-F1
#
_cell.length_a   1.000
_cell.length_b   1.000
_cell.length_c   1.000
_cell.angle_alpha   90.00
_cell.angle_beta   90.00
_cell.angle_gamma   90.00
#
_symmetry.space_group_name_H-M   'P 1'
#
loop_
_entity.id
_entity.type
_entity.pdbx_description
1 polymer ?
#
loop_
_entity_poly.entity_id
_entity_poly.type
_entity_poly.pdbx_seq_one_letter_code
_entity_poly.pdbx_strand_id
1 'polypeptide(L)'
;MGLPEGFSGKGDELGGDYGHVKEGLNDEKVPGWRGPKLPNHGHRFEFKLFALDDELKLGNKVTKDKLLEAVEGHVLGEAVLTAIF
;
A
#
# COMPACT_ATOMS: atom_id res chain seq x y z
N MET A 1 -15.84 -6.72 3.00
CA MET A 1 -15.53 -5.57 3.87
C MET A 1 -14.14 -5.09 3.49
N GLY A 2 -13.92 -3.79 3.34
CA GLY A 2 -12.62 -3.22 2.94
C GLY A 2 -11.79 -2.77 4.15
N LEU A 3 -10.62 -2.21 3.90
CA LEU A 3 -9.84 -1.52 4.95
C LEU A 3 -10.68 -0.39 5.57
N PRO A 4 -10.59 -0.16 6.90
CA PRO A 4 -11.36 0.86 7.56
C PRO A 4 -10.91 2.27 7.10
N GLU A 5 -11.82 3.24 7.18
CA GLU A 5 -11.47 4.63 6.95
C GLU A 5 -10.36 5.06 7.92
N GLY A 6 -9.36 5.78 7.39
CA GLY A 6 -8.24 6.26 8.21
C GLY A 6 -7.29 5.15 8.67
N PHE A 7 -7.27 3.98 8.01
CA PHE A 7 -6.35 2.89 8.32
C PHE A 7 -4.87 3.31 8.32
N SER A 8 -4.49 4.11 7.32
CA SER A 8 -3.10 4.41 7.04
C SER A 8 -2.38 5.10 8.20
N GLY A 9 -1.24 4.55 8.61
CA GLY A 9 -0.43 5.03 9.72
C GLY A 9 -0.93 4.62 11.10
N LYS A 10 -2.00 3.81 11.18
CA LYS A 10 -2.64 3.36 12.42
C LYS A 10 -2.71 1.83 12.57
N GLY A 11 -1.98 1.07 11.76
CA GLY A 11 -2.09 -0.40 11.68
C GLY A 11 -1.97 -1.10 13.05
N ASP A 12 -1.03 -0.69 13.89
CA ASP A 12 -0.85 -1.24 15.25
C ASP A 12 -1.95 -0.82 16.24
N GLU A 13 -2.65 0.28 15.98
CA GLU A 13 -3.68 0.86 16.85
C GLU A 13 -5.08 0.29 16.59
N LEU A 14 -5.32 -0.27 15.40
CA LEU A 14 -6.66 -0.66 14.96
C LEU A 14 -7.11 -2.03 15.50
N GLY A 15 -6.17 -2.88 15.93
CA GLY A 15 -6.45 -4.17 16.58
C GLY A 15 -7.41 -5.09 15.79
N GLY A 16 -7.71 -6.25 16.35
CA GLY A 16 -8.73 -7.16 15.79
C GLY A 16 -8.39 -7.72 14.41
N ASP A 17 -9.36 -7.70 13.49
CA ASP A 17 -9.31 -8.36 12.18
C ASP A 17 -8.16 -7.85 11.27
N TYR A 18 -7.64 -6.64 11.51
CA TYR A 18 -6.63 -6.00 10.67
C TYR A 18 -5.18 -6.15 11.18
N GLY A 19 -4.95 -6.87 12.28
CA GLY A 19 -3.61 -7.00 12.87
C GLY A 19 -2.56 -7.67 11.99
N HIS A 20 -2.99 -8.34 10.90
CA HIS A 20 -2.10 -8.95 9.91
C HIS A 20 -1.77 -8.02 8.74
N VAL A 21 -2.50 -6.90 8.58
CA VAL A 21 -2.28 -5.91 7.52
C VAL A 21 -1.06 -5.06 7.88
N LYS A 22 -0.10 -4.98 6.97
CA LYS A 22 1.15 -4.24 7.16
C LYS A 22 1.29 -3.12 6.16
N GLU A 23 1.88 -2.01 6.61
CA GLU A 23 2.24 -0.88 5.75
C GLU A 23 3.75 -0.82 5.53
N GLY A 24 4.16 -0.65 4.27
CA GLY A 24 5.55 -0.38 3.88
C GLY A 24 5.93 1.10 4.03
N LEU A 25 7.17 1.43 3.68
CA LEU A 25 7.68 2.80 3.64
C LEU A 25 7.27 3.51 2.36
N ASN A 26 6.90 4.77 2.49
CA ASN A 26 6.80 5.71 1.37
C ASN A 26 8.13 6.46 1.11
N ASP A 27 8.12 7.38 0.15
CA ASP A 27 9.30 8.15 -0.25
C ASP A 27 9.84 9.09 0.85
N GLU A 28 8.98 9.50 1.80
CA GLU A 28 9.37 10.24 3.01
C GLU A 28 9.97 9.33 4.10
N LYS A 29 10.16 8.03 3.81
CA LYS A 29 10.70 7.00 4.71
C LYS A 29 9.87 6.80 5.98
N VAL A 30 8.57 7.09 5.91
CA VAL A 30 7.59 6.82 6.97
C VAL A 30 6.60 5.75 6.50
N PRO A 31 6.02 4.97 7.42
CA PRO A 31 5.04 3.95 7.04
C PRO A 31 3.75 4.59 6.50
N GLY A 32 3.11 3.87 5.58
CA GLY A 32 1.77 4.16 5.10
C GLY A 32 1.66 5.25 4.04
N TRP A 33 0.41 5.51 3.66
CA TRP A 33 0.04 6.52 2.69
C TRP A 33 0.13 7.93 3.27
N ARG A 34 0.77 8.83 2.52
CA ARG A 34 0.73 10.28 2.73
C ARG A 34 -0.04 10.86 1.56
N GLY A 35 -1.19 11.47 1.85
CA GLY A 35 -2.03 12.10 0.83
C GLY A 35 -1.25 13.12 -0.02
N PRO A 36 -1.77 13.44 -1.21
CA PRO A 36 -1.10 14.36 -2.11
C PRO A 36 -0.88 15.73 -1.45
N LYS A 37 0.39 16.14 -1.35
CA LYS A 37 0.79 17.51 -0.97
C LYS A 37 1.49 18.15 -2.16
N LEU A 38 0.70 18.62 -3.11
CA LEU A 38 1.20 19.08 -4.41
C LEU A 38 1.09 20.60 -4.55
N PRO A 39 2.10 21.26 -5.14
CA PRO A 39 2.07 22.70 -5.37
C PRO A 39 1.13 23.09 -6.52
N ASN A 40 0.92 22.20 -7.50
CA ASN A 40 0.17 22.44 -8.72
C ASN A 40 -0.84 21.31 -8.98
N HIS A 41 -1.78 21.53 -9.91
CA HIS A 41 -2.77 20.55 -10.37
C HIS A 41 -2.27 19.73 -11.55
N GLY A 42 -2.96 18.61 -11.83
CA GLY A 42 -2.74 17.76 -13.00
C GLY A 42 -1.83 16.56 -12.73
N HIS A 43 -1.57 16.24 -11.47
CA HIS A 43 -0.78 15.07 -11.10
C HIS A 43 -1.62 13.81 -11.21
N ARG A 44 -1.00 12.75 -11.74
CA ARG A 44 -1.62 11.43 -11.91
C ARG A 44 -1.24 10.53 -10.76
N PHE A 45 -2.23 9.94 -10.10
CA PHE A 45 -2.07 8.96 -9.04
C PHE A 45 -2.54 7.60 -9.53
N GLU A 46 -1.67 6.59 -9.44
CA GLU A 46 -2.02 5.20 -9.72
C GLU A 46 -2.08 4.42 -8.40
N PHE A 47 -3.24 3.85 -8.10
CA PHE A 47 -3.42 2.89 -7.02
C PHE A 47 -3.46 1.50 -7.64
N LYS A 48 -2.43 0.69 -7.36
CA LYS A 48 -2.30 -0.67 -7.88
C LYS A 48 -2.72 -1.67 -6.81
N LEU A 49 -3.54 -2.65 -7.22
CA LEU A 49 -3.99 -3.76 -6.39
C LEU A 49 -3.56 -5.06 -7.04
N PHE A 50 -2.87 -5.90 -6.29
CA PHE A 50 -2.42 -7.22 -6.73
C PHE A 50 -3.12 -8.30 -5.91
N ALA A 51 -3.70 -9.29 -6.59
CA ALA A 51 -4.14 -10.54 -5.97
C ALA A 51 -2.99 -11.56 -6.08
N LEU A 52 -2.60 -12.16 -4.97
CA LEU A 52 -1.46 -13.08 -4.88
C LEU A 52 -1.91 -14.50 -4.54
N ASP A 53 -1.14 -15.49 -4.97
CA ASP A 53 -1.32 -16.89 -4.58
C ASP A 53 -0.64 -17.28 -3.26
N ASP A 54 0.21 -16.40 -2.72
CA ASP A 54 0.94 -16.62 -1.48
C ASP A 54 0.96 -15.38 -0.56
N GLU A 55 1.19 -15.62 0.73
CA GLU A 55 1.35 -14.56 1.73
C GLU A 55 2.79 -14.02 1.74
N LEU A 56 2.92 -12.70 1.56
CA LEU A 56 4.23 -12.05 1.59
C LEU A 56 4.80 -11.98 3.01
N LYS A 57 5.91 -12.67 3.23
CA LYS A 57 6.65 -12.65 4.51
C LYS A 57 7.62 -11.47 4.57
N LEU A 58 7.05 -10.28 4.61
CA LEU A 58 7.77 -9.01 4.62
C LEU A 58 7.72 -8.33 6.00
N GLY A 59 8.78 -7.58 6.33
CA GLY A 59 8.85 -6.76 7.55
C GLY A 59 8.13 -5.41 7.39
N ASN A 60 7.97 -4.68 8.50
CA ASN A 60 7.17 -3.44 8.58
C ASN A 60 7.86 -2.19 7.98
N LYS A 61 8.93 -2.37 7.20
CA LYS A 61 9.74 -1.27 6.63
C LYS A 61 10.12 -1.53 5.16
N VAL A 62 9.31 -2.32 4.46
CA VAL A 62 9.54 -2.66 3.06
C VAL A 62 9.36 -1.45 2.15
N THR A 63 10.27 -1.28 1.20
CA THR A 63 10.17 -0.28 0.13
C THR A 63 9.32 -0.84 -1.03
N LYS A 64 8.86 0.05 -1.90
CA LYS A 64 8.13 -0.33 -3.12
C LYS A 64 8.90 -1.35 -3.97
N ASP A 65 10.18 -1.14 -4.22
CA ASP A 65 10.98 -2.06 -5.05
C ASP A 65 11.00 -3.47 -4.45
N LYS A 66 11.23 -3.58 -3.14
CA LYS A 66 11.25 -4.87 -2.44
C LYS A 66 9.89 -5.55 -2.42
N LEU A 67 8.81 -4.77 -2.34
CA LEU A 67 7.45 -5.30 -2.47
C LEU A 67 7.22 -5.87 -3.87
N LEU A 68 7.60 -5.13 -4.92
CA LEU A 68 7.40 -5.57 -6.30
C LEU A 68 8.24 -6.80 -6.64
N GLU A 69 9.49 -6.87 -6.16
CA GLU A 69 10.33 -8.07 -6.26
C GLU A 69 9.66 -9.29 -5.59
N ALA A 70 9.04 -9.10 -4.42
CA ALA A 70 8.38 -10.19 -3.68
C ALA A 70 7.04 -10.61 -4.29
N VAL A 71 6.36 -9.70 -5.00
CA VAL A 71 5.10 -9.96 -5.70
C VAL A 71 5.33 -10.66 -7.04
N GLU A 72 6.51 -10.49 -7.65
CA GLU A 72 6.85 -11.10 -8.92
C GLU A 72 6.71 -12.63 -8.88
N GLY A 73 6.04 -13.21 -9.88
CA GLY A 73 5.76 -14.64 -9.95
C GLY A 73 4.55 -15.12 -9.13
N HIS A 74 3.99 -14.28 -8.25
CA HIS A 74 2.86 -14.63 -7.38
C HIS A 74 1.52 -13.99 -7.80
N VAL A 75 1.52 -13.12 -8.83
CA VAL A 75 0.33 -12.36 -9.24
C VAL A 75 -0.70 -13.25 -9.96
N LEU A 76 -1.86 -13.41 -9.34
CA LEU A 76 -3.06 -14.03 -9.94
C LEU A 76 -3.93 -13.02 -10.69
N GLY A 77 -3.85 -11.74 -10.33
CA GLY A 77 -4.58 -10.67 -10.99
C GLY A 77 -4.12 -9.28 -10.55
N GLU A 78 -4.35 -8.28 -11.41
CA GLU A 78 -4.01 -6.88 -11.17
C GLU A 78 -5.22 -5.99 -11.45
N ALA A 79 -5.40 -4.95 -10.64
CA ALA A 79 -6.29 -3.84 -10.94
C ALA A 79 -5.57 -2.51 -10.70
N VAL A 80 -5.91 -1.50 -11.51
CA VAL A 80 -5.35 -0.15 -11.39
C VAL A 80 -6.47 0.87 -11.37
N LEU A 81 -6.49 1.71 -10.35
CA LEU A 81 -7.30 2.91 -10.29
C LEU A 81 -6.39 4.12 -10.57
N THR A 82 -6.77 4.93 -11.55
CA THR A 82 -6.08 6.20 -11.85
C THR A 82 -6.95 7.38 -11.38
N ALA A 83 -6.35 8.30 -10.63
CA ALA A 83 -6.95 9.59 -10.27
C ALA A 83 -6.10 10.76 -10.78
N ILE A 84 -6.75 11.89 -11.05
CA ILE A 84 -6.09 13.14 -11.44
C ILE A 84 -6.44 14.20 -10.38
N PHE A 85 -5.43 14.88 -9.84
CA PHE A 85 -5.57 15.94 -8.83
C PHE A 85 -4.73 17.17 -9.18
#